data_AF-A0A942S3W8-F1
#
_entry.id   AF-A0A942S3W8-F1
#
_cell.length_a   1.000
_cell.length_b   1.000
_cell.length_c   1.000
_cell.angle_alpha   90.00
_cell.angle_beta   90.00
_cell.angle_gamma   90.00
#
_symmetry.space_group_name_H-M   'P 1'
#
loop_
_entity.id
_entity.type
_entity.pdbx_description
1 polymer ?
#
loop_
_entity_poly.entity_id
_entity_poly.type
_entity_poly.pdbx_seq_one_letter_code
_entity_poly.pdbx_strand_id
1 'polypeptide(L)'
;MNNKRIVEIVVISDTHLGTRGCCANELLAYLKTIHPEILILNGDIIDIWQFKKNYWPASHMKVIKHIIGLASKKTKVYYITGNHDEVLRRFAGFKIGNLHIVNQLVLNLNGKKHWFFHGDVFDIIMKHSKWLAKAGAIGYDSLIFINMVVNSGRKIFGMGKISLSKRIKDNVKTAVKYINNFETTAAHLAYKKGYHAIVCGHIHHPEIRKSIVENKEISYLNSGDWIENLTALEYDDNKWSLHFQQLSPPAKDGQKDKKDAMIQIEDMKSKALFKLMLEEFQS
;
A
#
# COMPACT_ATOMS: atom_id res chain seq x y z
N MET A 1 16.83 28.04 -4.61
CA MET A 1 16.20 27.23 -3.55
C MET A 1 15.16 26.36 -4.24
N ASN A 2 15.29 25.02 -4.24
CA ASN A 2 14.25 24.18 -4.83
C ASN A 2 13.00 24.31 -3.95
N ASN A 3 11.96 24.96 -4.47
CA ASN A 3 10.68 25.11 -3.78
C ASN A 3 10.01 23.73 -3.75
N LYS A 4 10.19 23.00 -2.64
CA LYS A 4 9.46 21.76 -2.39
C LYS A 4 8.00 22.11 -2.11
N ARG A 5 7.08 21.31 -2.64
CA ARG A 5 5.64 21.49 -2.40
C ARG A 5 5.31 21.07 -0.97
N ILE A 6 4.69 21.96 -0.21
CA ILE A 6 4.18 21.65 1.13
C ILE A 6 2.89 20.87 0.93
N VAL A 7 2.72 19.79 1.69
CA VAL A 7 1.53 18.91 1.63
C VAL A 7 1.19 18.54 3.08
N GLU A 8 -0.07 18.61 3.48
CA GLU A 8 -0.43 18.28 4.88
C GLU A 8 -0.12 16.81 5.21
N ILE A 9 -0.63 15.87 4.41
CA ILE A 9 -0.43 14.43 4.64
C ILE A 9 -0.09 13.73 3.33
N VAL A 10 0.94 12.90 3.37
CA VAL A 10 1.29 11.99 2.28
C VAL A 10 1.24 10.56 2.79
N VAL A 11 0.63 9.67 2.00
CA VAL A 11 0.57 8.23 2.28
C VAL A 11 1.22 7.48 1.12
N ILE A 12 2.20 6.65 1.45
CA ILE A 12 2.79 5.66 0.53
C ILE A 12 2.71 4.28 1.17
N SER A 13 2.54 3.25 0.37
CA SER A 13 2.49 1.85 0.82
C SER A 13 3.19 0.96 -0.20
N ASP A 14 3.40 -0.31 0.17
CA ASP A 14 3.75 -1.38 -0.78
C ASP A 14 4.97 -1.00 -1.65
N THR A 15 5.99 -0.44 -1.01
CA THR A 15 7.20 -0.03 -1.72
C THR A 15 8.14 -1.21 -1.93
N HIS A 16 8.09 -2.21 -1.05
CA HIS A 16 8.88 -3.43 -1.09
C HIS A 16 10.39 -3.19 -1.31
N LEU A 17 10.96 -2.22 -0.57
CA LEU A 17 12.41 -2.00 -0.55
C LEU A 17 13.12 -3.30 -0.14
N GLY A 18 14.02 -3.75 -0.99
CA GLY A 18 14.72 -5.02 -0.84
C GLY A 18 14.40 -6.01 -1.97
N THR A 19 13.38 -5.71 -2.79
CA THR A 19 13.04 -6.47 -3.99
C THR A 19 13.59 -5.84 -5.27
N ARG A 20 13.68 -6.63 -6.35
CA ARG A 20 14.07 -6.11 -7.67
C ARG A 20 12.98 -5.29 -8.37
N GLY A 21 11.72 -5.47 -7.97
CA GLY A 21 10.58 -4.77 -8.56
C GLY A 21 10.39 -3.34 -8.05
N CYS A 22 11.00 -2.99 -6.93
CA CYS A 22 10.88 -1.66 -6.34
C CYS A 22 11.45 -0.56 -7.25
N CYS A 23 10.62 0.42 -7.60
CA CYS A 23 11.01 1.64 -8.31
C CYS A 23 11.54 2.70 -7.33
N ALA A 24 12.64 2.37 -6.62
CA ALA A 24 13.18 3.20 -5.55
C ALA A 24 13.71 4.58 -6.02
N ASN A 25 14.16 4.69 -7.28
CA ASN A 25 14.64 5.97 -7.81
C ASN A 25 13.50 6.94 -8.04
N GLU A 26 12.38 6.43 -8.56
CA GLU A 26 11.13 7.16 -8.80
C GLU A 26 10.52 7.59 -7.47
N LEU A 27 10.47 6.69 -6.49
CA LEU A 27 10.05 7.00 -5.12
C LEU A 27 10.91 8.10 -4.51
N LEU A 28 12.24 7.98 -4.61
CA LEU A 28 13.14 9.02 -4.10
C LEU A 28 12.97 10.35 -4.84
N ALA A 29 12.75 10.32 -6.15
CA ALA A 29 12.51 11.51 -6.96
C ALA A 29 11.23 12.22 -6.48
N TYR A 30 10.14 11.49 -6.31
CA TYR A 30 8.89 12.01 -5.78
C TYR A 30 9.05 12.60 -4.37
N LEU A 31 9.61 11.84 -3.42
CA LEU A 31 9.82 12.29 -2.04
C LEU A 31 10.70 13.55 -1.93
N LYS A 32 11.53 13.82 -2.94
CA LYS A 32 12.34 15.05 -3.02
C LYS A 32 11.57 16.27 -3.51
N THR A 33 10.42 16.09 -4.15
CA THR A 33 9.57 17.19 -4.62
C THR A 33 8.65 17.74 -3.53
N ILE A 34 8.43 16.98 -2.45
CA ILE A 34 7.49 17.33 -1.38
C ILE A 34 8.18 17.62 -0.04
N HIS A 35 7.47 18.33 0.83
CA HIS A 35 7.79 18.50 2.24
C HIS A 35 6.51 18.31 3.08
N PRO A 36 6.14 17.05 3.39
CA PRO A 36 4.89 16.78 4.08
C PRO A 36 4.97 17.13 5.57
N GLU A 37 3.86 17.55 6.16
CA GLU A 37 3.75 17.67 7.62
C GLU A 37 3.67 16.28 8.28
N ILE A 38 2.88 15.39 7.68
CA ILE A 38 2.76 13.98 8.07
C ILE A 38 3.07 13.08 6.87
N LEU A 39 4.01 12.16 7.04
CA LEU A 39 4.28 11.07 6.11
C LEU A 39 3.84 9.74 6.75
N ILE A 40 2.87 9.08 6.14
CA ILE A 40 2.37 7.78 6.55
C ILE A 40 2.94 6.73 5.60
N LEU A 41 3.70 5.79 6.15
CA LEU A 41 4.23 4.64 5.45
C LEU A 41 3.31 3.46 5.78
N ASN A 42 2.35 3.17 4.91
CA ASN A 42 1.20 2.32 5.20
C ASN A 42 1.41 0.83 4.87
N GLY A 43 2.44 0.25 5.49
CA GLY A 43 2.81 -1.15 5.38
C GLY A 43 3.63 -1.49 4.14
N ASP A 44 4.33 -2.62 4.23
CA ASP A 44 5.13 -3.23 3.17
C ASP A 44 6.16 -2.26 2.54
N ILE A 45 6.79 -1.47 3.40
CA ILE A 45 7.82 -0.52 2.98
C ILE A 45 9.12 -1.26 2.73
N ILE A 46 9.47 -2.19 3.61
CA ILE A 46 10.63 -3.08 3.45
C ILE A 46 10.10 -4.49 3.25
N ASP A 47 10.57 -5.19 2.22
CA ASP A 47 10.19 -6.58 2.00
C ASP A 47 11.20 -7.50 2.69
N ILE A 48 10.85 -8.01 3.87
CA ILE A 48 11.70 -8.91 4.64
C ILE A 48 11.61 -10.34 4.09
N TRP A 49 10.44 -10.73 3.55
CA TRP A 49 10.21 -12.08 3.02
C TRP A 49 11.09 -12.39 1.80
N GLN A 50 11.23 -11.42 0.89
CA GLN A 50 12.05 -11.55 -0.31
C GLN A 50 13.47 -11.00 -0.13
N PHE A 51 13.83 -10.56 1.08
CA PHE A 51 15.14 -10.00 1.36
C PHE A 51 16.24 -11.02 1.08
N LYS A 52 17.20 -10.65 0.23
CA LYS A 52 18.43 -11.42 0.03
C LYS A 52 19.58 -10.68 0.69
N LYS A 53 20.36 -11.38 1.52
CA LYS A 53 21.52 -10.82 2.25
C LYS A 53 22.47 -9.99 1.37
N ASN A 54 22.61 -10.36 0.09
CA ASN A 54 23.52 -9.70 -0.85
C ASN A 54 22.81 -8.71 -1.81
N TYR A 55 21.55 -8.37 -1.56
CA TYR A 55 20.77 -7.48 -2.42
C TYR A 55 20.13 -6.35 -1.61
N TRP A 56 20.85 -5.23 -1.53
CA TRP A 56 20.32 -3.97 -1.04
C TRP A 56 20.90 -2.82 -1.89
N PRO A 57 20.23 -2.45 -2.99
CA PRO A 57 20.74 -1.40 -3.88
C PRO A 57 20.89 -0.05 -3.16
N ALA A 58 21.89 0.74 -3.59
CA ALA A 58 22.14 2.06 -3.01
C ALA A 58 20.92 3.01 -3.14
N SER A 59 20.10 2.86 -4.18
CA SER A 59 18.84 3.60 -4.34
C SER A 59 17.86 3.35 -3.18
N HIS A 60 17.77 2.11 -2.69
CA HIS A 60 16.88 1.76 -1.58
C HIS A 60 17.34 2.41 -0.28
N MET A 61 18.65 2.36 -0.02
CA MET A 61 19.23 3.05 1.13
C MET A 61 19.02 4.57 1.05
N LYS A 62 19.07 5.16 -0.14
CA LYS A 62 18.79 6.61 -0.31
C LYS A 62 17.34 6.95 0.04
N VAL A 63 16.36 6.10 -0.26
CA VAL A 63 14.97 6.28 0.17
C VAL A 63 14.88 6.28 1.69
N ILE A 64 15.42 5.25 2.35
CA ILE A 64 15.41 5.16 3.83
C ILE A 64 16.06 6.39 4.47
N LYS A 65 17.25 6.78 4.00
CA LYS A 65 17.96 7.96 4.50
C LYS A 65 17.16 9.25 4.31
N HIS A 66 16.45 9.40 3.20
CA HIS A 66 15.61 10.56 2.92
C HIS A 66 14.41 10.61 3.88
N ILE A 67 13.73 9.48 4.11
CA ILE A 67 12.62 9.36 5.08
C ILE A 67 13.09 9.70 6.50
N ILE A 68 14.21 9.12 6.94
CA ILE A 68 14.84 9.43 8.24
C ILE A 68 15.22 10.91 8.31
N GLY A 69 15.70 11.49 7.20
CA GLY A 69 16.01 12.92 7.09
C GLY A 69 14.79 13.83 7.20
N LEU A 70 13.61 13.39 6.72
CA LEU A 70 12.34 14.08 6.94
C LEU A 70 11.94 14.01 8.42
N ALA A 71 11.99 12.82 9.02
CA ALA A 71 11.69 12.60 10.44
C ALA A 71 12.60 13.41 11.37
N SER A 72 13.90 13.52 11.04
CA SER A 72 14.89 14.31 11.79
C SER A 72 14.64 15.83 11.73
N LYS A 73 13.71 16.28 10.89
CA LYS A 73 13.32 17.69 10.76
C LYS A 73 11.97 17.90 11.45
N LYS A 74 10.94 18.32 10.72
CA LYS A 74 9.61 18.64 11.25
C LYS A 74 8.50 17.69 10.77
N THR A 75 8.80 16.78 9.86
CA THR A 75 7.82 15.83 9.33
C THR A 75 7.57 14.72 10.35
N LYS A 76 6.30 14.52 10.74
CA LYS A 76 5.89 13.34 11.51
C LYS A 76 5.81 12.14 10.59
N VAL A 77 6.56 11.08 10.91
CA VAL A 77 6.58 9.84 10.12
C VAL A 77 5.89 8.73 10.92
N TYR A 78 4.78 8.22 10.40
CA TYR A 78 4.10 7.04 10.95
C TYR A 78 4.37 5.85 10.05
N TYR A 79 5.15 4.89 10.55
CA TYR A 79 5.33 3.59 9.94
C TYR A 79 4.24 2.65 10.44
N ILE A 80 3.24 2.39 9.60
CA ILE A 80 2.24 1.35 9.83
C ILE A 80 2.83 0.04 9.31
N THR A 81 2.79 -1.03 10.10
CA THR A 81 3.32 -2.34 9.71
C THR A 81 2.34 -3.10 8.81
N GLY A 82 2.85 -3.74 7.76
CA GLY A 82 2.16 -4.69 6.91
C GLY A 82 2.58 -6.15 7.14
N ASN A 83 2.33 -7.02 6.17
CA ASN A 83 2.67 -8.44 6.27
C ASN A 83 4.11 -8.75 5.81
N HIS A 84 4.66 -8.04 4.83
CA HIS A 84 6.05 -8.26 4.40
C HIS A 84 7.09 -7.71 5.38
N ASP A 85 6.68 -6.80 6.26
CA ASP A 85 7.48 -6.27 7.36
C ASP A 85 6.91 -6.64 8.74
N GLU A 86 6.22 -7.79 8.84
CA GLU A 86 5.57 -8.27 10.08
C GLU A 86 6.48 -8.31 11.30
N VAL A 87 7.79 -8.50 11.08
CA VAL A 87 8.82 -8.44 12.12
C VAL A 87 8.76 -7.12 12.88
N LEU A 88 8.37 -6.02 12.23
CA LEU A 88 8.23 -4.71 12.84
C LEU A 88 7.01 -4.58 13.76
N ARG A 89 6.03 -5.49 13.67
CA ARG A 89 4.85 -5.51 14.56
C ARG A 89 5.25 -5.63 16.03
N ARG A 90 6.37 -6.30 16.33
CA ARG A 90 6.93 -6.40 17.69
C ARG A 90 7.38 -5.05 18.27
N PHE A 91 7.62 -4.07 17.40
CA PHE A 91 8.01 -2.71 17.76
C PHE A 91 6.83 -1.72 17.64
N ALA A 92 5.59 -2.20 17.49
CA ALA A 92 4.44 -1.32 17.51
C ALA A 92 4.35 -0.59 18.86
N GLY A 93 4.22 0.73 18.82
CA GLY A 93 4.33 1.62 19.99
C GLY A 93 5.69 2.30 20.12
N PHE A 94 6.71 1.84 19.36
CA PHE A 94 8.02 2.48 19.32
C PHE A 94 7.90 3.92 18.78
N LYS A 95 8.62 4.83 19.43
CA LYS A 95 8.66 6.25 19.07
C LYS A 95 10.05 6.81 19.31
N ILE A 96 10.64 7.38 18.26
CA ILE A 96 11.90 8.10 18.34
C ILE A 96 11.79 9.44 17.58
N GLY A 97 11.88 10.55 18.32
CA GLY A 97 11.63 11.87 17.76
C GLY A 97 10.25 11.94 17.07
N ASN A 98 10.26 12.22 15.75
CA ASN A 98 9.06 12.27 14.91
C ASN A 98 8.72 10.96 14.20
N LEU A 99 9.50 9.89 14.40
CA LEU A 99 9.25 8.57 13.82
C LEU A 99 8.46 7.71 14.81
N HIS A 100 7.37 7.12 14.34
CA HIS A 100 6.48 6.26 15.10
C HIS A 100 6.28 4.94 14.36
N ILE A 101 6.35 3.81 15.03
CA ILE A 101 5.97 2.50 14.49
C ILE A 101 4.65 2.09 15.14
N VAL A 102 3.62 1.80 14.33
CA VAL A 102 2.27 1.49 14.80
C VAL A 102 1.64 0.38 13.95
N ASN A 103 0.60 -0.28 14.46
CA ASN A 103 -0.18 -1.24 13.66
C ASN A 103 -1.32 -0.60 12.87
N GLN A 104 -1.76 0.58 13.30
CA GLN A 104 -2.83 1.37 12.69
C GLN A 104 -2.72 2.80 13.21
N LEU A 105 -3.32 3.75 12.49
CA LEU A 105 -3.38 5.15 12.88
C LEU A 105 -4.81 5.66 12.68
N VAL A 106 -5.29 6.51 13.59
CA VAL A 106 -6.55 7.24 13.41
C VAL A 106 -6.25 8.72 13.50
N LEU A 107 -6.57 9.47 12.44
CA LEU A 107 -6.47 10.93 12.42
C LEU A 107 -7.86 11.54 12.32
N ASN A 108 -8.05 12.68 12.96
CA ASN A 108 -9.24 13.49 12.78
C ASN A 108 -8.91 14.61 11.78
N LEU A 109 -9.42 14.49 10.56
CA LEU A 109 -9.21 15.45 9.48
C LEU A 109 -10.54 16.14 9.20
N ASN A 110 -10.61 17.46 9.41
CA ASN A 110 -11.83 18.25 9.22
C ASN A 110 -13.07 17.67 9.91
N GLY A 111 -12.93 17.27 11.18
CA GLY A 111 -14.01 16.67 11.97
C GLY A 111 -14.34 15.21 11.62
N LYS A 112 -13.68 14.62 10.61
CA LYS A 112 -13.90 13.25 10.14
C LYS A 112 -12.76 12.33 10.54
N LYS A 113 -13.09 11.24 11.23
CA LYS A 113 -12.12 10.20 11.60
C LYS A 113 -11.69 9.38 10.37
N HIS A 114 -10.40 9.45 10.04
CA HIS A 114 -9.73 8.67 9.01
C HIS A 114 -8.93 7.55 9.67
N TRP A 115 -9.19 6.32 9.24
CA TRP A 115 -8.52 5.14 9.76
C TRP A 115 -7.53 4.59 8.74
N PHE A 116 -6.26 4.56 9.14
CA PHE A 116 -5.14 4.09 8.35
C PHE A 116 -4.69 2.74 8.87
N PHE A 117 -4.60 1.76 7.98
CA PHE A 117 -4.06 0.43 8.26
C PHE A 117 -3.60 -0.17 6.92
N HIS A 118 -2.74 -1.19 6.98
CA HIS A 118 -2.16 -1.76 5.76
C HIS A 118 -3.20 -2.50 4.89
N GLY A 119 -3.81 -3.59 5.41
CA GLY A 119 -4.91 -4.27 4.72
C GLY A 119 -4.90 -5.79 4.88
N ASP A 120 -3.72 -6.37 5.09
CA ASP A 120 -3.46 -7.80 5.25
C ASP A 120 -4.36 -8.53 6.26
N VAL A 121 -4.83 -7.86 7.32
CA VAL A 121 -5.79 -8.44 8.29
C VAL A 121 -7.09 -8.92 7.63
N PHE A 122 -7.52 -8.28 6.54
CA PHE A 122 -8.73 -8.66 5.81
C PHE A 122 -8.54 -9.92 4.98
N ASP A 123 -7.30 -10.32 4.64
CA ASP A 123 -7.05 -11.56 3.89
C ASP A 123 -7.53 -12.78 4.67
N ILE A 124 -7.32 -12.78 5.99
CA ILE A 124 -7.78 -13.85 6.89
C ILE A 124 -9.31 -13.89 6.91
N ILE A 125 -9.95 -12.73 7.11
CA ILE A 125 -11.41 -12.58 7.12
C ILE A 125 -11.99 -13.06 5.78
N MET A 126 -11.35 -12.68 4.68
CA MET A 126 -11.77 -13.03 3.33
C MET A 126 -11.48 -14.49 2.99
N LYS A 127 -10.41 -15.12 3.49
CA LYS A 127 -10.18 -16.57 3.30
C LYS A 127 -11.31 -17.40 3.90
N HIS A 128 -11.77 -17.06 5.10
CA HIS A 128 -12.92 -17.73 5.72
C HIS A 128 -14.23 -17.48 4.95
N SER A 129 -14.47 -16.23 4.52
CA SER A 129 -15.62 -15.88 3.68
C SER A 129 -15.57 -16.51 2.28
N LYS A 130 -14.38 -16.65 1.68
CA LYS A 130 -14.15 -17.33 0.41
C LYS A 130 -14.45 -18.82 0.49
N TRP A 131 -14.16 -19.52 1.60
CA TRP A 131 -14.56 -20.92 1.74
C TRP A 131 -16.08 -21.08 1.73
N LEU A 132 -16.80 -20.22 2.47
CA LEU A 132 -18.27 -20.18 2.46
C LEU A 132 -18.83 -19.84 1.07
N ALA A 133 -18.29 -18.81 0.43
CA ALA A 133 -18.69 -18.41 -0.92
C ALA A 133 -18.31 -19.46 -1.98
N LYS A 134 -17.20 -20.19 -1.80
CA LYS A 134 -16.75 -21.27 -2.68
C LYS A 134 -17.56 -22.54 -2.47
N ALA A 135 -18.01 -22.84 -1.25
CA ALA A 135 -18.97 -23.91 -1.01
C ALA A 135 -20.32 -23.61 -1.69
N GLY A 136 -20.80 -22.36 -1.59
CA GLY A 136 -21.99 -21.91 -2.32
C GLY A 136 -21.82 -21.90 -3.85
N ALA A 137 -20.65 -21.46 -4.35
CA ALA A 137 -20.34 -21.46 -5.77
C ALA A 137 -20.14 -22.88 -6.32
N ILE A 138 -19.53 -23.80 -5.57
CA ILE A 138 -19.47 -25.23 -5.92
C ILE A 138 -20.89 -25.79 -5.97
N GLY A 139 -21.78 -25.45 -5.02
CA GLY A 139 -23.19 -25.84 -5.10
C GLY A 139 -23.88 -25.32 -6.37
N TYR A 140 -23.67 -24.05 -6.72
CA TYR A 140 -24.23 -23.44 -7.93
C TYR A 140 -23.62 -24.00 -9.23
N ASP A 141 -22.31 -24.22 -9.27
CA ASP A 141 -21.61 -24.83 -10.40
C ASP A 141 -21.94 -26.32 -10.52
N SER A 142 -22.22 -27.02 -9.41
CA SER A 142 -22.78 -28.38 -9.40
C SER A 142 -24.20 -28.38 -9.94
N LEU A 143 -25.03 -27.38 -9.61
CA LEU A 143 -26.36 -27.22 -10.21
C LEU A 143 -26.28 -26.88 -11.71
N ILE A 144 -25.31 -26.05 -12.12
CA ILE A 144 -25.03 -25.78 -13.54
C ILE A 144 -24.49 -27.04 -14.22
N PHE A 145 -23.64 -27.83 -13.55
CA PHE A 145 -23.10 -29.08 -14.08
C PHE A 145 -24.20 -30.13 -14.20
N ILE A 146 -25.10 -30.25 -13.22
CA ILE A 146 -26.29 -31.08 -13.29
C ILE A 146 -27.19 -30.61 -14.43
N ASN A 147 -27.44 -29.30 -14.56
CA ASN A 147 -28.19 -28.71 -15.66
C ASN A 147 -27.48 -28.92 -17.02
N MET A 148 -26.15 -28.94 -17.04
CA MET A 148 -25.33 -29.23 -18.21
C MET A 148 -25.31 -30.72 -18.54
N VAL A 149 -25.37 -31.63 -17.56
CA VAL A 149 -25.45 -33.08 -17.76
C VAL A 149 -26.84 -33.44 -18.28
N VAL A 150 -27.89 -32.80 -17.74
CA VAL A 150 -29.26 -32.85 -18.28
C VAL A 150 -29.30 -32.32 -19.71
N ASN A 151 -28.67 -31.17 -19.99
CA ASN A 151 -28.54 -30.63 -21.35
C ASN A 151 -27.51 -31.37 -22.23
N SER A 152 -26.61 -32.19 -21.67
CA SER A 152 -25.67 -33.03 -22.42
C SER A 152 -26.29 -34.36 -22.77
N GLY A 153 -27.26 -34.84 -21.99
CA GLY A 153 -28.27 -35.78 -22.46
C GLY A 153 -28.98 -35.27 -23.72
N ARG A 154 -29.16 -33.93 -23.85
CA ARG A 154 -29.61 -33.30 -25.11
C ARG A 154 -28.49 -33.15 -26.17
N LYS A 155 -27.20 -33.21 -25.81
CA LYS A 155 -26.10 -33.28 -26.78
C LYS A 155 -25.87 -34.66 -27.38
N ILE A 156 -26.56 -35.70 -26.91
CA ILE A 156 -26.74 -36.93 -27.69
C ILE A 156 -27.43 -36.59 -29.04
N PHE A 157 -28.11 -35.44 -29.14
CA PHE A 157 -28.59 -34.82 -30.39
C PHE A 157 -27.57 -33.87 -31.10
N GLY A 158 -26.28 -33.94 -30.78
CA GLY A 158 -25.18 -33.55 -31.68
C GLY A 158 -24.78 -32.08 -31.82
N MET A 159 -24.20 -31.43 -30.79
CA MET A 159 -23.47 -30.14 -30.99
C MET A 159 -22.20 -29.96 -30.10
N GLY A 160 -21.15 -29.37 -30.68
CA GLY A 160 -19.72 -29.45 -30.31
C GLY A 160 -19.18 -28.73 -29.05
N LYS A 161 -17.85 -28.84 -28.85
CA LYS A 161 -17.07 -28.48 -27.62
C LYS A 161 -16.63 -27.00 -27.56
N ILE A 162 -16.27 -26.52 -26.36
CA ILE A 162 -15.79 -25.15 -26.07
C ILE A 162 -14.33 -25.15 -25.56
N SER A 163 -13.60 -24.09 -25.91
CA SER A 163 -12.13 -23.90 -25.77
C SER A 163 -11.70 -22.98 -24.60
N LEU A 164 -10.36 -22.86 -24.44
CA LEU A 164 -9.58 -22.36 -23.30
C LEU A 164 -9.62 -20.84 -22.96
N SER A 165 -10.59 -20.05 -23.44
CA SER A 165 -10.72 -18.62 -23.10
C SER A 165 -11.34 -18.34 -21.72
N LYS A 166 -11.78 -19.39 -21.02
CA LYS A 166 -12.43 -19.30 -19.70
C LYS A 166 -11.44 -18.95 -18.58
N ARG A 167 -10.24 -19.56 -18.56
CA ARG A 167 -9.28 -19.45 -17.43
C ARG A 167 -8.72 -18.05 -17.21
N ILE A 168 -8.41 -17.31 -18.28
CA ILE A 168 -7.91 -15.92 -18.16
C ILE A 168 -9.04 -14.99 -17.70
N LYS A 169 -10.25 -15.17 -18.25
CA LYS A 169 -11.43 -14.40 -17.85
C LYS A 169 -11.84 -14.69 -16.41
N ASP A 170 -11.66 -15.91 -15.94
CA ASP A 170 -11.97 -16.34 -14.58
C ASP A 170 -10.99 -15.74 -13.56
N ASN A 171 -9.70 -15.62 -13.91
CA ASN A 171 -8.69 -14.99 -13.04
C ASN A 171 -8.96 -13.49 -12.83
N VAL A 172 -9.26 -12.75 -13.91
CA VAL A 172 -9.58 -11.31 -13.83
C VAL A 172 -10.87 -11.10 -13.02
N LYS A 173 -11.92 -11.90 -13.27
CA LYS A 173 -13.15 -11.83 -12.47
C LYS A 173 -12.91 -12.13 -10.99
N THR A 174 -12.00 -13.07 -10.69
CA THR A 174 -11.66 -13.45 -9.32
C THR A 174 -10.92 -12.32 -8.61
N ALA A 175 -9.98 -11.65 -9.27
CA ALA A 175 -9.28 -10.48 -8.73
C ALA A 175 -10.22 -9.29 -8.49
N VAL A 176 -11.08 -8.96 -9.45
CA VAL A 176 -12.09 -7.88 -9.28
C VAL A 176 -13.06 -8.20 -8.15
N LYS A 177 -13.52 -9.45 -8.04
CA LYS A 177 -14.38 -9.88 -6.93
C LYS A 177 -13.65 -9.78 -5.58
N TYR A 178 -12.34 -10.06 -5.56
CA TYR A 178 -11.53 -9.90 -4.36
C TYR A 178 -11.49 -8.44 -3.92
N ILE A 179 -11.11 -7.53 -4.82
CA ILE A 179 -11.03 -6.09 -4.54
C ILE A 179 -12.39 -5.58 -4.02
N ASN A 180 -13.48 -5.86 -4.74
CA ASN A 180 -14.82 -5.44 -4.34
C ASN A 180 -15.21 -5.96 -2.95
N ASN A 181 -14.90 -7.22 -2.65
CA ASN A 181 -15.20 -7.81 -1.36
C ASN A 181 -14.35 -7.19 -0.23
N PHE A 182 -13.09 -6.87 -0.50
CA PHE A 182 -12.21 -6.18 0.43
C PHE A 182 -12.75 -4.79 0.75
N GLU A 183 -13.00 -3.98 -0.28
CA GLU A 183 -13.54 -2.62 -0.17
C GLU A 183 -14.85 -2.60 0.63
N THR A 184 -15.77 -3.50 0.29
CA THR A 184 -17.09 -3.60 0.96
C THR A 184 -16.91 -3.97 2.43
N THR A 185 -16.10 -4.98 2.73
CA THR A 185 -15.87 -5.44 4.11
C THR A 185 -15.22 -4.34 4.95
N ALA A 186 -14.22 -3.66 4.39
CA ALA A 186 -13.56 -2.54 5.03
C ALA A 186 -14.56 -1.41 5.32
N ALA A 187 -15.35 -0.99 4.31
CA ALA A 187 -16.34 0.07 4.44
C ALA A 187 -17.39 -0.22 5.54
N HIS A 188 -17.90 -1.45 5.60
CA HIS A 188 -18.80 -1.88 6.68
C HIS A 188 -18.14 -1.83 8.06
N LEU A 189 -16.87 -2.21 8.17
CA LEU A 189 -16.15 -2.14 9.45
C LEU A 189 -15.92 -0.69 9.89
N ALA A 190 -15.57 0.20 8.96
CA ALA A 190 -15.44 1.63 9.23
C ALA A 190 -16.75 2.23 9.72
N TYR A 191 -17.87 1.93 9.04
CA TYR A 191 -19.19 2.34 9.48
C TYR A 191 -19.46 1.90 10.92
N LYS A 192 -19.26 0.61 11.23
CA LYS A 192 -19.46 0.06 12.59
C LYS A 192 -18.58 0.72 13.65
N LYS A 193 -17.36 1.10 13.30
CA LYS A 193 -16.41 1.78 14.19
C LYS A 193 -16.55 3.31 14.22
N GLY A 194 -17.48 3.88 13.45
CA GLY A 194 -17.69 5.32 13.36
C GLY A 194 -16.56 6.08 12.64
N TYR A 195 -15.85 5.42 11.73
CA TYR A 195 -14.88 6.06 10.83
C TYR A 195 -15.58 6.54 9.56
N HIS A 196 -15.07 7.63 9.00
CA HIS A 196 -15.61 8.26 7.78
C HIS A 196 -14.78 7.91 6.55
N ALA A 197 -13.50 7.59 6.76
CA ALA A 197 -12.59 7.22 5.71
C ALA A 197 -11.68 6.09 6.15
N ILE A 198 -11.33 5.25 5.19
CA ILE A 198 -10.36 4.16 5.30
C ILE A 198 -9.24 4.44 4.32
N VAL A 199 -8.00 4.33 4.78
CA VAL A 199 -6.82 4.50 3.94
C VAL A 199 -5.94 3.26 4.09
N CYS A 200 -5.72 2.55 2.98
CA CYS A 200 -5.02 1.27 2.95
C CYS A 200 -4.01 1.14 1.80
N GLY A 201 -3.23 0.07 1.84
CA GLY A 201 -2.33 -0.40 0.77
C GLY A 201 -2.73 -1.82 0.38
N HIS A 202 -1.77 -2.75 0.37
CA HIS A 202 -1.91 -4.22 0.33
C HIS A 202 -2.54 -4.84 -0.94
N ILE A 203 -3.56 -4.22 -1.53
CA ILE A 203 -4.22 -4.72 -2.74
C ILE A 203 -3.62 -4.13 -4.04
N HIS A 204 -2.64 -3.22 -3.93
CA HIS A 204 -1.92 -2.63 -5.06
C HIS A 204 -2.84 -1.99 -6.12
N HIS A 205 -3.97 -1.42 -5.67
CA HIS A 205 -4.98 -0.85 -6.57
C HIS A 205 -5.29 0.58 -6.15
N PRO A 206 -4.57 1.58 -6.69
CA PRO A 206 -4.76 2.97 -6.30
C PRO A 206 -6.17 3.44 -6.68
N GLU A 207 -6.95 3.84 -5.68
CA GLU A 207 -8.36 4.22 -5.87
C GLU A 207 -8.80 5.20 -4.78
N ILE A 208 -9.64 6.16 -5.15
CA ILE A 208 -10.42 6.96 -4.21
C ILE A 208 -11.90 6.75 -4.54
N ARG A 209 -12.58 5.96 -3.73
CA ARG A 209 -13.99 5.59 -3.93
C ARG A 209 -14.84 6.05 -2.76
N LYS A 210 -16.03 6.55 -3.05
CA LYS A 210 -17.08 6.77 -2.04
C LYS A 210 -18.10 5.66 -2.13
N SER A 211 -18.50 5.13 -0.99
CA SER A 211 -19.52 4.09 -0.87
C SER A 211 -20.56 4.50 0.17
N ILE A 212 -21.81 4.11 -0.03
CA ILE A 212 -22.87 4.33 0.95
C ILE A 212 -23.06 3.03 1.73
N VAL A 213 -22.89 3.10 3.05
CA VAL A 213 -23.13 2.00 3.98
C VAL A 213 -24.17 2.47 5.00
N GLU A 214 -25.33 1.84 5.05
CA GLU A 214 -26.41 2.15 6.02
C GLU A 214 -26.71 3.67 6.09
N ASN A 215 -26.93 4.28 4.92
CA ASN A 215 -27.19 5.72 4.71
C ASN A 215 -26.05 6.68 5.14
N LYS A 216 -24.83 6.18 5.36
CA LYS A 216 -23.64 7.02 5.57
C LYS A 216 -22.63 6.85 4.44
N GLU A 217 -22.05 7.96 4.00
CA GLU A 217 -20.94 7.96 3.05
C GLU A 217 -19.64 7.56 3.77
N ILE A 218 -18.99 6.51 3.26
CA ILE A 218 -17.67 6.05 3.67
C ILE A 218 -16.72 6.20 2.49
N SER A 219 -15.60 6.90 2.71
CA SER A 219 -14.55 7.04 1.71
C SER A 219 -13.53 5.91 1.87
N TYR A 220 -13.31 5.17 0.79
CA TYR A 220 -12.25 4.18 0.66
C TYR A 220 -11.11 4.78 -0.16
N LEU A 221 -9.90 4.71 0.37
CA LEU A 221 -8.69 5.21 -0.29
C LEU A 221 -7.62 4.14 -0.26
N ASN A 222 -6.95 3.95 -1.39
CA ASN A 222 -5.80 3.08 -1.52
C ASN A 222 -4.65 3.82 -2.21
N SER A 223 -3.44 3.74 -1.63
CA SER A 223 -2.27 4.44 -2.18
C SER A 223 -1.62 3.75 -3.38
N GLY A 224 -2.02 2.53 -3.72
CA GLY A 224 -1.35 1.70 -4.73
C GLY A 224 0.00 1.22 -4.23
N ASP A 225 1.02 1.27 -5.07
CA ASP A 225 2.35 0.74 -4.77
C ASP A 225 3.46 1.48 -5.54
N TRP A 226 4.71 1.15 -5.20
CA TRP A 226 5.91 1.65 -5.89
C TRP A 226 6.64 0.56 -6.68
N ILE A 227 5.87 -0.31 -7.34
CA ILE A 227 6.32 -1.38 -8.24
C ILE A 227 5.73 -1.18 -9.64
N GLU A 228 4.40 -1.12 -9.75
CA GLU A 228 3.66 -1.03 -11.00
C GLU A 228 2.96 0.32 -11.15
N ASN A 229 2.33 0.82 -10.08
CA ASN A 229 1.47 1.99 -10.14
C ASN A 229 2.22 3.32 -9.98
N LEU A 230 3.25 3.33 -9.12
CA LEU A 230 4.05 4.51 -8.76
C LEU A 230 3.21 5.66 -8.21
N THR A 231 2.36 5.34 -7.23
CA THR A 231 1.36 6.26 -6.69
C THR A 231 1.58 6.63 -5.23
N ALA A 232 1.10 7.80 -4.87
CA ALA A 232 0.98 8.24 -3.49
C ALA A 232 -0.39 8.91 -3.29
N LEU A 233 -0.95 8.79 -2.09
CA LEU A 233 -2.09 9.61 -1.69
C LEU A 233 -1.59 10.88 -1.03
N GLU A 234 -2.19 12.01 -1.41
CA GLU A 234 -1.92 13.32 -0.83
C GLU A 234 -3.21 13.92 -0.30
N TYR A 235 -3.17 14.39 0.94
CA TYR A 235 -4.21 15.21 1.54
C TYR A 235 -3.69 16.63 1.68
N ASP A 236 -4.44 17.57 1.11
CA ASP A 236 -4.15 19.00 1.16
C ASP A 236 -5.47 19.75 0.94
N ASP A 237 -5.66 20.89 1.60
CA ASP A 237 -6.87 21.73 1.47
C ASP A 237 -8.18 20.92 1.61
N ASN A 238 -8.21 20.09 2.65
CA ASN A 238 -9.34 19.22 2.98
C ASN A 238 -9.74 18.19 1.91
N LYS A 239 -8.85 17.88 0.97
CA LYS A 239 -9.12 16.99 -0.16
C LYS A 239 -8.04 15.93 -0.33
N TRP A 240 -8.46 14.70 -0.61
CA TRP A 240 -7.59 13.62 -1.04
C TRP A 240 -7.39 13.62 -2.55
N SER A 241 -6.17 13.32 -2.99
CA SER A 241 -5.80 13.13 -4.39
C SER A 241 -4.78 12.01 -4.54
N LEU A 242 -4.75 11.38 -5.72
CA LEU A 242 -3.71 10.43 -6.11
C LEU A 242 -2.67 11.15 -6.96
N HIS A 243 -1.41 11.12 -6.51
CA HIS A 243 -0.27 11.52 -7.30
C HIS A 243 0.25 10.31 -8.08
N PHE A 244 0.49 10.48 -9.38
CA PHE A 244 1.08 9.47 -10.26
C PHE A 244 2.49 9.92 -10.66
N GLN A 245 3.50 9.16 -10.27
CA GLN A 245 4.88 9.44 -10.62
C GLN A 245 5.19 8.86 -11.99
N GLN A 246 5.72 9.69 -12.89
CA GLN A 246 6.19 9.22 -14.19
C GLN A 246 7.52 8.47 -14.04
N LEU A 247 7.63 7.36 -14.78
CA LEU A 247 8.91 6.66 -14.97
C LEU A 247 9.91 7.62 -15.60
N SER A 248 11.07 7.76 -14.97
CA SER A 248 12.15 8.51 -15.58
C SER A 248 12.76 7.68 -16.72
N PRO A 249 13.15 8.31 -17.84
CA PRO A 249 13.98 7.62 -18.81
C PRO A 249 15.27 7.14 -18.11
N PRO A 250 15.85 5.99 -18.53
CA PRO A 250 17.10 5.52 -17.96
C PRO A 250 18.14 6.62 -18.05
N ALA A 251 18.74 6.96 -16.90
CA ALA A 251 19.70 8.05 -16.80
C ALA A 251 20.87 7.81 -17.77
N LYS A 252 21.18 8.79 -18.63
CA LYS A 252 22.48 8.86 -19.28
C LYS A 252 23.51 9.20 -18.19
N ASP A 253 24.50 8.33 -18.05
CA ASP A 253 25.55 8.47 -17.05
C ASP A 253 26.30 9.80 -17.24
N GLY A 254 26.40 10.61 -16.19
CA GLY A 254 27.18 11.85 -16.22
C GLY A 254 26.43 13.14 -15.86
N GLN A 255 26.14 13.35 -14.57
CA GLN A 255 26.13 14.68 -13.94
C GLN A 255 26.08 14.52 -12.41
N LYS A 256 27.24 14.46 -11.77
CA LYS A 256 27.39 14.11 -10.34
C LYS A 256 27.65 15.32 -9.42
N ASP A 257 28.08 16.47 -9.90
CA ASP A 257 28.93 17.31 -9.02
C ASP A 257 28.27 18.48 -8.27
N LYS A 258 26.94 18.57 -8.15
CA LYS A 258 26.30 19.61 -7.30
C LYS A 258 25.24 19.13 -6.31
N LYS A 259 24.67 17.94 -6.48
CA LYS A 259 23.69 17.37 -5.53
C LYS A 259 24.34 16.75 -4.28
N ASP A 260 25.61 16.36 -4.37
CA ASP A 260 26.28 15.57 -3.33
C ASP A 260 26.61 16.38 -2.05
N ALA A 261 26.84 17.70 -2.16
CA ALA A 261 27.12 18.54 -0.99
C ALA A 261 25.91 18.73 -0.05
N MET A 262 24.69 18.87 -0.61
CA MET A 262 23.46 18.93 0.19
C MET A 262 23.12 17.58 0.82
N ILE A 263 23.43 16.47 0.13
CA ILE A 263 23.24 15.11 0.63
C ILE A 263 24.13 14.85 1.85
N GLN A 264 25.36 15.37 1.89
CA GLN A 264 26.27 15.16 3.03
C GLN A 264 25.75 15.76 4.35
N ILE A 265 25.09 16.93 4.32
CA ILE A 265 24.55 17.57 5.53
C ILE A 265 23.31 16.82 6.05
N GLU A 266 22.44 16.33 5.15
CA GLU A 266 21.33 15.45 5.53
C GLU A 266 21.84 14.12 6.08
N ASP A 267 22.91 13.56 5.51
CA ASP A 267 23.52 12.30 5.95
C ASP A 267 24.04 12.37 7.39
N MET A 268 24.57 13.52 7.85
CA MET A 268 25.03 13.67 9.24
C MET A 268 23.89 13.64 10.26
N LYS A 269 22.76 14.30 9.98
CA LYS A 269 21.58 14.29 10.88
C LYS A 269 20.89 12.93 10.86
N SER A 270 20.77 12.32 9.68
CA SER A 270 20.24 10.96 9.55
C SER A 270 21.12 9.93 10.28
N LYS A 271 22.45 10.09 10.28
CA LYS A 271 23.36 9.24 11.06
C LYS A 271 23.12 9.33 12.57
N ALA A 272 22.87 10.53 13.09
CA ALA A 272 22.59 10.71 14.52
C ALA A 272 21.29 10.02 14.93
N LEU A 273 20.21 10.21 14.17
CA LEU A 273 18.94 9.51 14.43
C LEU A 273 19.10 8.00 14.27
N PHE A 274 19.85 7.54 13.26
CA PHE A 274 20.12 6.12 13.05
C PHE A 274 20.92 5.50 14.21
N LYS A 275 21.88 6.24 14.77
CA LYS A 275 22.63 5.80 15.95
C LYS A 275 21.72 5.64 17.17
N LEU A 276 20.85 6.61 17.41
CA LEU A 276 19.86 6.52 18.50
C LEU A 276 18.90 5.33 18.30
N MET A 277 18.44 5.11 17.06
CA MET A 277 17.65 3.92 16.74
C MET A 277 18.39 2.63 17.11
N LEU A 278 19.67 2.50 16.73
CA LEU A 278 20.47 1.31 17.02
C LEU A 278 20.71 1.10 18.52
N GLU A 279 20.94 2.17 19.29
CA GLU A 279 21.11 2.10 20.74
C GLU A 279 19.83 1.57 21.42
N GLU A 280 18.66 2.01 20.97
CA GLU A 280 17.36 1.63 21.53
C GLU A 280 16.87 0.24 21.08
N PHE A 281 17.45 -0.31 20.00
CA PHE A 281 17.25 -1.72 19.61
C PHE A 281 18.11 -2.71 20.42
N GLN A 282 19.14 -2.23 21.14
CA GLN A 282 20.05 -3.06 21.93
C GLN A 282 19.70 -3.09 23.43
N SER A 283 18.79 -2.23 23.88
CA SER A 283 18.23 -2.18 25.23
C SER A 283 16.97 -3.03 25.38
#